data_AF-A0A6J7TMJ5-F1
#
_entry.id   AF-A0A6J7TMJ5-F1
#
_cell.length_a   1.000
_cell.length_b   1.000
_cell.length_c   1.000
_cell.angle_alpha   90.00
_cell.angle_beta   90.00
_cell.angle_gamma   90.00
#
_symmetry.space_group_name_H-M   'P 1'
#
loop_
_entity.id
_entity.type
_entity.pdbx_description
1 polymer ?
#
loop_
_entity_poly.entity_id
_entity_poly.type
_entity_poly.pdbx_seq_one_letter_code
_entity_poly.pdbx_strand_id
1 'polypeptide(L)'
;MDQHLNAARGHNVELGFNNTRTLFTFGNLAAIAIDALADLSDGSKLALSVAVVILNISCLLSFDTELKIFAALSKDTGDENSAYANGGKQTPWGAFRIFCLVICVVAAVAQLMAINA
;
A
#
# COMPACT_ATOMS: atom_id res chain seq x y z
N MET A 1 0.00 1.97 30.95
CA MET A 1 -0.19 1.13 29.73
C MET A 1 0.90 0.06 29.72
N ASP A 2 0.54 -1.23 29.63
CA ASP A 2 1.51 -2.33 29.77
C ASP A 2 2.63 -2.24 28.73
N GLN A 3 3.88 -2.27 29.20
CA GLN A 3 5.09 -2.18 28.36
C GLN A 3 5.12 -3.28 27.28
N HIS A 4 4.55 -4.45 27.59
CA HIS A 4 4.33 -5.56 26.65
C HIS A 4 3.38 -5.19 25.50
N LEU A 5 2.32 -4.42 25.77
CA LEU A 5 1.34 -4.02 24.76
C LEU A 5 1.93 -3.00 23.78
N ASN A 6 2.74 -2.05 24.27
CA ASN A 6 3.43 -1.10 23.42
C ASN A 6 4.52 -1.76 22.56
N ALA A 7 5.26 -2.74 23.12
CA ALA A 7 6.22 -3.53 22.36
C ALA A 7 5.54 -4.34 21.23
N ALA A 8 4.41 -4.99 21.52
CA ALA A 8 3.64 -5.72 20.52
C ALA A 8 3.10 -4.80 19.40
N ARG A 9 2.62 -3.60 19.75
CA ARG A 9 2.16 -2.61 18.77
C ARG A 9 3.29 -2.09 17.89
N GLY A 10 4.46 -1.83 18.47
CA GLY A 10 5.67 -1.43 17.72
C GLY A 10 6.10 -2.51 16.73
N HIS A 11 6.16 -3.77 17.19
CA HIS A 11 6.49 -4.90 16.34
C HIS A 11 5.52 -5.07 15.16
N ASN A 12 4.22 -4.92 15.38
CA ASN A 12 3.21 -5.00 14.30
C ASN A 12 3.39 -3.91 13.24
N VAL A 13 3.82 -2.71 13.64
CA VAL A 13 4.10 -1.62 12.70
C VAL A 13 5.38 -1.88 11.89
N GLU A 14 6.44 -2.38 12.53
CA GLU A 14 7.67 -2.80 11.83
C GLU A 14 7.39 -3.93 10.82
N LEU A 15 6.55 -4.89 11.20
CA LEU A 15 6.13 -5.96 10.31
C LEU A 15 5.36 -5.41 9.10
N GLY A 16 4.47 -4.43 9.32
CA GLY A 16 3.80 -3.69 8.25
C GLY A 16 4.81 -3.07 7.28
N PHE A 17 5.71 -2.23 7.79
CA PHE A 17 6.75 -1.58 6.98
C PHE A 17 7.57 -2.57 6.16
N ASN A 18 7.97 -3.68 6.78
CA ASN A 18 8.77 -4.70 6.09
C ASN A 18 7.94 -5.42 5.02
N ASN A 19 6.66 -5.71 5.28
CA ASN A 19 5.77 -6.33 4.30
C ASN A 19 5.50 -5.39 3.11
N THR A 20 5.20 -4.11 3.36
CA THR A 20 4.98 -3.11 2.31
C THR A 20 6.25 -2.91 1.47
N ARG A 21 7.42 -2.84 2.10
CA ARG A 21 8.72 -2.78 1.39
C ARG A 21 8.98 -4.03 0.53
N THR A 22 8.65 -5.20 1.06
CA THR A 22 8.82 -6.48 0.36
C THR A 22 7.92 -6.54 -0.86
N LEU A 23 6.63 -6.20 -0.71
CA LEU A 23 5.67 -6.16 -1.81
C LEU A 23 6.08 -5.15 -2.90
N PHE A 24 6.53 -3.95 -2.50
CA PHE A 24 7.03 -2.96 -3.45
C PHE A 24 8.23 -3.51 -4.24
N THR A 25 9.25 -4.01 -3.54
CA THR A 25 10.48 -4.48 -4.18
C THR A 25 10.23 -5.68 -5.09
N PHE A 26 9.59 -6.74 -4.57
CA PHE A 26 9.37 -7.97 -5.33
C PHE A 26 8.30 -7.80 -6.41
N GLY A 27 7.26 -7.00 -6.17
CA GLY A 27 6.24 -6.71 -7.18
C GLY A 27 6.81 -5.97 -8.39
N ASN A 28 7.65 -4.95 -8.16
CA ASN A 28 8.33 -4.24 -9.26
C ASN A 28 9.39 -5.12 -9.94
N LEU A 29 10.16 -5.91 -9.19
CA LEU A 29 11.15 -6.83 -9.76
C LEU A 29 10.47 -7.88 -10.65
N ALA A 30 9.34 -8.44 -10.21
CA ALA A 30 8.56 -9.40 -10.98
C ALA A 30 8.00 -8.75 -12.25
N ALA A 31 7.50 -7.52 -12.18
CA ALA A 31 7.01 -6.81 -13.36
C ALA A 31 8.13 -6.55 -14.38
N ILE A 32 9.31 -6.12 -13.93
CA ILE A 32 10.48 -5.95 -14.80
C ILE A 32 10.89 -7.29 -15.43
N ALA A 33 10.91 -8.37 -14.64
CA ALA A 33 11.24 -9.70 -15.16
C ALA A 33 10.23 -10.16 -16.22
N ILE A 34 8.93 -9.92 -16.00
CA ILE A 34 7.89 -10.25 -16.98
C ILE A 34 8.05 -9.39 -18.24
N ASP A 35 8.28 -8.09 -18.12
CA ASP A 35 8.47 -7.19 -19.26
C ASP A 35 9.73 -7.54 -20.08
N ALA A 36 10.81 -7.93 -19.41
CA ALA A 36 12.09 -8.24 -20.05
C ALA A 36 12.17 -9.67 -20.61
N LEU A 37 11.45 -10.64 -20.03
CA LEU A 37 11.59 -12.07 -20.35
C LEU A 37 10.38 -12.67 -21.05
N ALA A 38 9.20 -12.04 -20.97
CA ALA A 38 8.02 -12.52 -21.66
C ALA A 38 7.80 -11.76 -22.98
N ASP A 39 7.51 -12.49 -24.06
CA ASP A 39 7.09 -11.89 -25.32
C ASP A 39 5.61 -11.49 -25.20
N LEU A 40 5.38 -10.28 -24.69
CA LEU A 40 4.06 -9.75 -24.40
C LEU A 40 3.50 -8.99 -25.61
N SER A 41 2.23 -9.24 -25.93
CA SER A 41 1.47 -8.36 -26.83
C SER A 41 1.33 -6.95 -26.26
N ASP A 42 1.05 -5.96 -27.11
CA ASP A 42 0.91 -4.56 -26.69
C ASP A 42 -0.17 -4.38 -25.61
N GLY A 43 -1.30 -5.09 -25.72
CA GLY A 43 -2.34 -5.11 -24.68
C GLY A 43 -1.86 -5.70 -23.35
N SER A 44 -0.99 -6.72 -23.39
CA SER A 44 -0.43 -7.33 -22.19
C SER A 44 0.62 -6.43 -21.52
N LYS A 45 1.41 -5.69 -22.30
CA LYS A 45 2.35 -4.67 -21.79
C LYS A 45 1.61 -3.51 -21.13
N LEU A 46 0.51 -3.04 -21.73
CA LEU A 46 -0.34 -2.02 -21.14
C LEU A 46 -0.95 -2.50 -19.81
N ALA A 47 -1.47 -3.73 -19.77
CA ALA A 47 -2.01 -4.32 -18.55
C ALA A 47 -0.95 -4.45 -17.44
N LEU A 48 0.28 -4.85 -17.79
CA LEU A 48 1.39 -4.94 -16.87
C LEU A 48 1.77 -3.57 -16.30
N SER A 49 1.85 -2.54 -17.15
CA SER A 49 2.11 -1.16 -16.73
C SER A 49 1.05 -0.64 -15.74
N VAL A 50 -0.22 -0.91 -16.03
CA VAL A 50 -1.36 -0.58 -15.16
C VAL A 50 -1.26 -1.30 -13.82
N ALA A 51 -0.92 -2.59 -13.82
CA ALA A 51 -0.74 -3.37 -12.61
C ALA A 51 0.40 -2.80 -11.73
N VAL A 52 1.52 -2.39 -12.33
CA VAL A 52 2.64 -1.76 -11.63
C VAL A 52 2.24 -0.44 -10.98
N VAL A 53 1.50 0.41 -11.70
CA VAL A 53 1.00 1.68 -11.14
C VAL A 53 0.10 1.43 -9.93
N ILE A 54 -0.84 0.48 -10.05
CA ILE A 54 -1.74 0.11 -8.94
C ILE A 54 -0.94 -0.42 -7.75
N LEU A 55 0.03 -1.31 -7.99
CA LEU A 55 0.91 -1.85 -6.95
C LEU A 55 1.66 -0.73 -6.22
N ASN A 56 2.24 0.22 -6.96
CA ASN A 56 3.01 1.32 -6.38
C ASN A 56 2.14 2.27 -5.55
N ILE A 57 0.94 2.61 -6.02
CA ILE A 57 -0.01 3.43 -5.25
C ILE A 57 -0.46 2.68 -3.99
N SER A 58 -0.70 1.37 -4.09
CA SER A 58 -1.09 0.56 -2.93
C SER A 58 -0.01 0.56 -1.84
N CYS A 59 1.27 0.43 -2.25
CA CYS A 59 2.39 0.46 -1.32
C CYS A 59 2.53 1.83 -0.66
N LEU A 60 2.36 2.92 -1.42
CA LEU A 60 2.41 4.28 -0.89
C LEU A 60 1.36 4.52 0.20
N LEU A 61 0.13 4.05 -0.01
CA LEU A 61 -0.96 4.19 0.95
C LEU A 61 -0.74 3.35 2.21
N SER A 62 -0.20 2.14 2.06
CA SER A 62 0.19 1.30 3.20
C SER A 62 1.30 1.96 4.02
N PHE A 63 2.34 2.49 3.36
CA PHE A 63 3.42 3.22 4.03
C PHE A 63 2.93 4.45 4.80
N ASP A 64 2.04 5.27 4.21
CA ASP A 64 1.44 6.43 4.89
C ASP A 64 0.64 6.01 6.13
N THR A 65 -0.10 4.90 6.04
CA THR A 65 -0.86 4.34 7.16
C THR A 65 0.07 3.86 8.27
N GLU A 66 1.12 3.12 7.93
CA GLU A 66 2.12 2.62 8.88
C GLU A 66 2.86 3.77 9.58
N LEU A 67 3.23 4.84 8.85
CA LEU A 67 3.85 6.05 9.42
C LEU A 67 2.92 6.76 10.41
N LYS A 68 1.63 6.90 10.07
CA LYS A 68 0.64 7.51 10.97
C LYS A 68 0.46 6.68 12.24
N ILE A 69 0.42 5.36 12.13
CA ILE A 69 0.32 4.46 13.29
C ILE A 69 1.61 4.54 14.13
N PHE A 70 2.78 4.54 13.51
CA PHE A 70 4.07 4.73 14.19
C PHE A 70 4.12 6.05 14.96
N ALA A 71 3.71 7.16 14.32
CA ALA A 71 3.67 8.49 14.94
C ALA A 71 2.66 8.59 16.09
N ALA A 72 1.56 7.81 16.05
CA ALA A 72 0.62 7.72 17.15
C ALA A 72 1.21 6.92 18.33
N LEU A 73 1.92 5.81 18.05
CA LEU A 73 2.59 5.01 19.08
C LEU A 73 3.73 5.76 19.77
N SER A 74 4.49 6.57 19.03
CA SER A 74 5.60 7.36 19.59
C SER A 74 5.13 8.48 20.52
N LYS A 75 3.86 8.91 20.39
CA LYS A 75 3.20 9.87 21.30
C LYS A 75 2.55 9.21 22.52
N ASP A 76 2.29 7.90 22.47
CA ASP A 76 1.64 7.12 23.52
C ASP A 76 2.58 6.68 24.66
N THR A 77 3.85 7.13 24.65
CA THR A 77 4.89 6.77 25.63
C THR A 77 4.80 7.53 26.95
N GLY A 78 3.75 8.31 27.22
CA GLY A 78 3.62 9.03 28.50
C GLY A 78 2.25 9.57 28.89
N ASP A 79 1.15 9.21 28.19
CA ASP A 79 -0.16 9.83 28.41
C ASP A 79 -1.27 8.78 28.63
N GLU A 80 -2.23 9.06 29.52
CA GLU A 80 -3.31 8.14 29.90
C GLU A 80 -4.44 8.08 28.85
N ASN A 81 -4.44 9.02 27.91
CA ASN A 81 -5.32 9.05 26.74
C ASN A 81 -4.60 8.48 25.50
N SER A 82 -4.90 7.23 25.13
CA SER A 82 -4.21 6.57 24.00
C SER A 82 -4.46 7.27 22.65
N ALA A 83 -3.44 7.97 22.17
CA ALA A 83 -3.32 8.52 20.82
C ALA A 83 -3.38 7.41 19.76
N TYR A 84 -2.94 6.18 20.07
CA TYR A 84 -3.12 5.02 19.20
C TYR A 84 -4.60 4.65 19.01
N ALA A 85 -5.38 4.60 20.09
CA ALA A 85 -6.81 4.31 20.01
C ALA A 85 -7.59 5.41 19.27
N ASN A 86 -7.18 6.68 19.42
CA ASN A 86 -7.79 7.80 18.69
C ASN A 86 -7.35 7.87 17.22
N GLY A 87 -6.09 7.59 16.90
CA GLY A 87 -5.59 7.48 15.53
C GLY A 87 -6.20 6.29 14.78
N GLY A 88 -6.40 5.16 15.48
CA GLY A 88 -7.08 3.97 14.97
C GLY A 88 -8.55 4.21 14.60
N LYS A 89 -9.24 5.15 15.28
CA LYS A 89 -10.59 5.59 14.90
C LYS A 89 -10.61 6.50 13.67
N GLN A 90 -9.50 7.20 13.39
CA GLN A 90 -9.32 8.02 12.20
C GLN A 90 -8.71 7.23 11.03
N THR A 91 -8.48 5.92 11.18
CA THR A 91 -7.86 5.07 10.15
C THR A 91 -8.56 5.22 8.81
N PRO A 92 -7.81 5.44 7.71
CA PRO A 92 -8.35 6.02 6.51
C PRO A 92 -8.95 4.96 5.59
N TRP A 93 -10.11 4.41 5.97
CA TRP A 93 -10.98 3.73 5.01
C TRP A 93 -11.33 4.65 3.82
N GLY A 94 -11.27 5.97 4.01
CA GLY A 94 -11.42 6.97 2.94
C GLY A 94 -10.33 6.87 1.87
N ALA A 95 -9.05 6.75 2.27
CA ALA A 95 -7.95 6.62 1.31
C ALA A 95 -8.01 5.28 0.57
N PHE A 96 -8.37 4.20 1.27
CA PHE A 96 -8.64 2.89 0.66
C PHE A 96 -9.79 2.94 -0.36
N ARG A 97 -10.90 3.63 -0.03
CA ARG A 97 -12.03 3.82 -0.96
C ARG A 97 -11.61 4.59 -2.22
N ILE A 98 -10.84 5.67 -2.06
CA ILE A 98 -10.31 6.44 -3.20
C ILE A 98 -9.39 5.56 -4.05
N PHE A 99 -8.53 4.76 -3.41
CA PHE A 99 -7.67 3.81 -4.11
C PHE A 99 -8.45 2.76 -4.91
N CYS A 100 -9.50 2.17 -4.33
CA CYS A 100 -10.38 1.26 -5.06
C CYS A 100 -11.01 1.96 -6.29
N LEU A 101 -11.42 3.22 -6.14
CA LEU A 101 -11.96 4.02 -7.24
C LEU A 101 -10.91 4.26 -8.34
N VAL A 102 -9.67 4.59 -7.96
CA VAL A 102 -8.55 4.75 -8.90
C VAL A 102 -8.28 3.45 -9.66
N ILE A 103 -8.29 2.29 -9.00
CA ILE A 103 -8.15 0.99 -9.68
C ILE A 103 -9.22 0.83 -10.76
N CYS A 104 -10.49 1.11 -10.43
CA CYS A 104 -11.59 0.99 -11.41
C CYS A 104 -11.39 1.92 -12.60
N VAL A 105 -10.96 3.17 -12.38
CA VAL A 105 -10.70 4.14 -13.46
C VAL A 105 -9.53 3.69 -14.33
N VAL A 106 -8.40 3.28 -13.71
CA VAL A 106 -7.22 2.83 -14.47
C VAL A 106 -7.55 1.58 -15.28
N ALA A 107 -8.29 0.63 -14.72
CA ALA A 107 -8.75 -0.55 -15.44
C ALA A 107 -9.66 -0.20 -16.64
N ALA A 108 -10.59 0.74 -16.47
CA ALA A 108 -11.47 1.20 -17.54
C ALA A 108 -10.68 1.90 -18.67
N VAL A 109 -9.70 2.75 -18.33
CA VAL A 109 -8.83 3.40 -19.32
C VAL A 109 -7.98 2.37 -20.06
N ALA A 110 -7.42 1.40 -19.34
CA ALA A 110 -6.65 0.32 -19.94
C ALA A 110 -7.47 -0.51 -20.93
N GLN A 111 -8.72 -0.82 -20.57
CA GLN A 111 -9.66 -1.52 -21.45
C GLN A 111 -10.01 -0.71 -22.69
N LEU A 112 -10.28 0.60 -22.54
CA LEU A 112 -10.55 1.48 -23.69
C LEU A 112 -9.35 1.58 -24.64
N MET A 113 -8.14 1.69 -24.10
CA MET A 113 -6.91 1.71 -24.90
C MET A 113 -6.65 0.38 -25.60
N ALA A 114 -6.92 -0.75 -24.95
CA ALA A 114 -6.76 -2.08 -25.53
C ALA A 114 -7.79 -2.39 -26.65
N ILE A 115 -8.99 -1.78 -26.60
CA ILE A 115 -9.99 -1.90 -27.67
C ILE A 115 -9.65 -1.02 -28.89
N ASN A 116 -8.99 0.11 -28.67
CA ASN A 116 -8.66 1.08 -29.71
C ASN A 116 -7.24 0.92 -30.30
N ALA A 117 -6.44 -0.03 -29.81
CA ALA A 117 -5.12 -0.39 -30.32
C ALA A 117 -5.22 -1.54 -31.33
#